data_AF-L8LKM7-F1
#
_entry.id   AF-L8LKM7-F1
#
_cell.length_a   1.000
_cell.length_b   1.000
_cell.length_c   1.000
_cell.angle_alpha   90.00
_cell.angle_beta   90.00
_cell.angle_gamma   90.00
#
_symmetry.space_group_name_H-M   'P 1'
#
loop_
_entity.id
_entity.type
_entity.pdbx_description
1 polymer ?
#
loop_
_entity_poly.entity_id
_entity_poly.type
_entity_poly.pdbx_seq_one_letter_code
_entity_poly.pdbx_strand_id
1 'polypeptide(L)'
;MERLEAKGKEENISILYSVTEFDLGDSLIYNKIKLDYELIQKTIIQDGFPSLSGKLGVYIQPRTKGAGHGSISRAFYVRKELLKKILGIE
;
A
#
# COMPACT_ATOMS: atom_id res chain seq x y z
N MET A 1 -3.10 -23.82 -21.30
CA MET A 1 -2.75 -23.17 -20.02
C MET A 1 -1.74 -22.09 -20.34
N GLU A 2 -2.20 -20.87 -20.56
CA GLU A 2 -1.37 -19.72 -20.90
C GLU A 2 -0.67 -19.22 -19.63
N ARG A 3 0.67 -19.21 -19.61
CA ARG A 3 1.46 -18.79 -18.45
C ARG A 3 1.75 -17.30 -18.57
N LEU A 4 1.23 -16.52 -17.62
CA LEU A 4 1.57 -15.10 -17.47
C LEU A 4 2.92 -15.01 -16.73
N GLU A 5 3.98 -14.62 -17.45
CA GLU A 5 5.31 -14.40 -16.87
C GLU A 5 5.58 -12.90 -16.67
N ALA A 6 6.11 -12.52 -15.50
CA ALA A 6 6.68 -11.20 -15.24
C ALA A 6 8.16 -11.37 -14.87
N LYS A 7 9.05 -10.57 -15.47
CA LYS A 7 10.52 -10.65 -15.23
C LYS A 7 10.98 -9.61 -14.21
N GLY A 8 11.58 -10.07 -13.11
CA GLY A 8 12.38 -9.25 -12.20
C GLY A 8 13.83 -9.10 -12.70
N LYS A 9 14.60 -8.17 -12.11
CA LYS A 9 15.99 -7.88 -12.52
C LYS A 9 16.95 -9.07 -12.30
N GLU A 10 16.60 -9.98 -11.39
CA GLU A 10 17.36 -11.21 -11.06
C GLU A 10 16.47 -12.48 -11.04
N GLU A 11 15.15 -12.35 -11.21
CA GLU A 11 14.23 -13.49 -11.20
C GLU A 11 13.95 -13.97 -12.62
N ASN A 12 14.36 -15.20 -12.91
CA ASN A 12 14.13 -15.84 -14.21
C ASN A 12 12.67 -16.28 -14.40
N ILE A 13 11.97 -16.63 -13.32
CA ILE A 13 10.59 -17.11 -13.32
C ILE A 13 9.88 -16.65 -12.04
N SER A 14 8.67 -16.12 -12.18
CA SER A 14 7.71 -15.94 -11.09
C SER A 14 6.46 -16.77 -11.41
N ILE A 15 5.89 -17.47 -10.42
CA ILE A 15 4.69 -18.30 -10.60
C ILE A 15 3.53 -17.65 -9.85
N LEU A 16 2.36 -17.57 -10.48
CA LEU A 16 1.12 -17.22 -9.79
C LEU A 16 0.80 -18.30 -8.75
N TYR A 17 1.00 -17.98 -7.48
CA TYR A 17 0.79 -18.93 -6.38
C TYR A 17 -0.70 -19.07 -6.03
N SER A 18 -1.37 -17.94 -5.82
CA SER A 18 -2.79 -17.90 -5.47
C SER A 18 -3.43 -16.59 -5.92
N VAL A 19 -4.76 -16.60 -6.00
CA VAL A 19 -5.60 -15.41 -6.16
C VAL A 19 -6.50 -15.33 -4.95
N THR A 20 -6.61 -14.15 -4.37
CA THR A 20 -7.44 -13.90 -3.19
C THR A 20 -8.29 -12.68 -3.47
N GLU A 21 -9.61 -12.85 -3.36
CA GLU A 21 -10.54 -11.74 -3.41
C GLU A 21 -10.54 -11.01 -2.07
N PHE A 22 -10.71 -9.69 -2.15
CA PHE A 22 -10.81 -8.84 -0.98
C PHE A 22 -11.80 -7.72 -1.24
N ASP A 23 -12.64 -7.46 -0.24
CA ASP A 23 -13.55 -6.32 -0.21
C ASP A 23 -13.31 -5.48 1.05
N LEU A 24 -13.77 -4.23 1.00
CA LEU A 24 -13.74 -3.30 2.14
C LEU A 24 -15.04 -3.35 2.96
N GLY A 25 -15.79 -4.46 2.90
CA GLY A 25 -17.04 -4.68 3.62
C GLY A 25 -16.85 -4.99 5.10
N ASP A 26 -15.67 -5.50 5.50
CA ASP A 26 -15.30 -5.58 6.92
C ASP A 26 -15.17 -4.16 7.51
N SER A 27 -16.09 -3.84 8.43
CA SER A 27 -16.18 -2.51 9.02
C SER A 27 -14.95 -2.14 9.86
N LEU A 28 -14.25 -3.10 10.45
CA LEU A 28 -13.03 -2.85 11.23
C LEU A 28 -11.85 -2.51 10.31
N ILE A 29 -11.71 -3.23 9.19
CA ILE A 29 -10.68 -2.94 8.18
C ILE A 29 -10.97 -1.59 7.54
N TYR A 30 -12.21 -1.37 7.11
CA TYR A 30 -12.64 -0.10 6.51
C TYR A 30 -12.36 1.09 7.42
N ASN A 31 -12.77 1.02 8.69
CA ASN A 31 -12.61 2.13 9.63
C ASN A 31 -11.12 2.44 9.89
N LYS A 32 -10.24 1.44 9.93
CA LYS A 32 -8.80 1.67 10.09
C LYS A 32 -8.19 2.32 8.85
N ILE A 33 -8.56 1.88 7.65
CA ILE A 33 -8.13 2.52 6.40
C ILE A 33 -8.61 3.97 6.33
N LYS A 34 -9.86 4.23 6.75
CA LYS A 34 -10.41 5.58 6.83
C LYS A 34 -9.62 6.46 7.79
N LEU A 35 -9.30 5.97 9.01
CA LEU A 35 -8.51 6.71 9.98
C LEU A 35 -7.11 7.06 9.44
N ASP A 36 -6.46 6.14 8.73
CA ASP A 36 -5.18 6.41 8.09
C ASP A 36 -5.28 7.46 6.99
N TYR A 37 -6.33 7.38 6.16
CA TYR A 37 -6.60 8.36 5.11
C TYR A 37 -6.82 9.76 5.69
N GLU A 38 -7.63 9.86 6.73
CA GLU A 38 -7.92 11.12 7.43
C GLU A 38 -6.67 11.68 8.13
N LEU A 39 -5.83 10.83 8.72
CA LEU A 39 -4.53 11.23 9.28
C LEU A 39 -3.64 11.86 8.20
N ILE A 40 -3.54 11.23 7.03
CA ILE A 40 -2.73 11.72 5.91
C ILE A 40 -3.29 13.04 5.37
N GLN A 41 -4.61 13.15 5.22
CA GLN A 41 -5.27 14.40 4.81
C GLN A 41 -4.99 15.53 5.82
N LYS A 42 -5.14 15.25 7.11
CA LYS A 42 -4.89 16.21 8.19
C LYS A 42 -3.44 16.72 8.17
N THR A 43 -2.46 15.82 7.99
CA THR A 43 -1.05 16.23 7.86
C THR A 43 -0.83 17.17 6.67
N ILE A 44 -1.47 16.92 5.53
CA ILE A 44 -1.36 17.82 4.37
C ILE A 44 -1.93 19.21 4.69
N ILE A 45 -3.10 19.26 5.32
CA ILE A 45 -3.80 20.51 5.65
C ILE A 45 -3.02 21.33 6.70
N GLN A 46 -2.46 20.67 7.71
CA GLN A 46 -1.85 21.33 8.86
C GLN A 46 -0.35 21.61 8.68
N ASP A 47 0.38 20.62 8.16
CA ASP A 47 1.85 20.63 8.13
C ASP A 47 2.42 20.75 6.72
N GLY A 48 1.56 20.74 5.70
CA GLY A 48 1.93 20.79 4.29
C GLY A 48 2.39 19.44 3.72
N PHE A 49 2.40 19.38 2.39
CA PHE A 49 2.74 18.17 1.65
C PHE A 49 4.15 17.57 1.94
N PRO A 50 5.22 18.36 2.17
CA PRO A 50 6.54 17.82 2.52
C PRO A 50 6.58 17.01 3.82
N SER A 51 5.62 17.24 4.72
CA SER A 51 5.51 16.57 6.02
C SER A 51 4.99 15.13 5.91
N LEU A 52 4.55 14.71 4.72
CA LEU A 52 4.14 13.33 4.45
C LEU A 52 5.32 12.36 4.60
N SER A 53 5.17 11.46 5.58
CA SER A 53 6.16 10.45 5.94
C SER A 53 5.58 9.04 5.78
N GLY A 54 6.44 8.10 5.39
CA GLY A 54 6.13 6.66 5.39
C GLY A 54 5.91 6.06 6.79
N LYS A 55 5.96 6.87 7.85
CA LYS A 55 5.56 6.47 9.21
C LYS A 55 4.07 6.69 9.49
N LEU A 56 3.37 7.44 8.64
CA LEU A 56 1.94 7.70 8.81
C LEU A 56 1.10 6.46 8.45
N GLY A 57 0.03 6.26 9.21
CA GLY A 57 -0.96 5.21 9.05
C GLY A 57 -0.49 3.79 9.42
N VAL A 58 -1.45 2.91 9.72
CA VAL A 58 -1.24 1.53 10.20
C VAL A 58 -1.47 0.49 9.10
N TYR A 59 -2.42 0.74 8.19
CA TYR A 59 -2.79 -0.11 7.06
C TYR A 59 -2.46 0.51 5.71
N ILE A 60 -2.58 1.84 5.57
CA ILE A 60 -2.11 2.55 4.38
C ILE A 60 -1.11 3.64 4.76
N GLN A 61 -0.18 3.94 3.86
CA GLN A 61 0.86 4.95 4.09
C GLN A 61 1.15 5.75 2.82
N PRO A 62 1.49 7.05 2.94
CA PRO A 62 1.96 7.84 1.81
C PRO A 62 3.45 7.55 1.59
N ARG A 63 3.83 7.10 0.39
CA ARG A 63 5.23 6.91 0.01
C ARG A 63 5.54 7.59 -1.31
N THR A 64 6.80 7.99 -1.47
CA THR A 64 7.30 8.56 -2.73
C THR A 64 7.07 7.59 -3.88
N LYS A 65 6.45 8.05 -4.95
CA LYS A 65 6.27 7.28 -6.19
C LYS A 65 7.35 7.68 -7.21
N GLY A 66 8.08 6.71 -7.75
CA GLY A 66 9.14 6.93 -8.75
C GLY A 66 10.53 6.48 -8.27
N ALA A 67 11.53 6.57 -9.14
CA ALA A 67 12.86 5.96 -8.98
C ALA A 67 13.80 6.60 -7.93
N GLY A 68 13.27 7.38 -6.97
CA GLY A 68 14.09 8.28 -6.14
C GLY A 68 14.68 9.44 -6.96
N HIS A 69 15.50 10.31 -6.35
CA HIS A 69 16.16 11.47 -7.00
C HIS A 69 15.23 12.63 -7.43
N GLY A 70 14.47 13.19 -6.48
CA GLY A 70 13.73 14.45 -6.69
C GLY A 70 12.23 14.29 -6.99
N SER A 71 11.72 13.06 -7.12
CA SER A 71 10.27 12.85 -7.17
C SER A 71 9.62 13.23 -5.84
N ILE A 72 8.70 14.18 -5.88
CA ILE A 72 7.91 14.60 -4.73
C ILE A 72 6.54 13.93 -4.69
N SER A 73 6.06 13.34 -5.79
CA SER A 73 4.73 12.73 -5.83
C SER A 73 4.60 11.59 -4.81
N ARG A 74 3.38 11.41 -4.30
CA ARG A 74 3.04 10.37 -3.31
C ARG A 74 1.97 9.44 -3.88
N ALA A 75 2.02 8.18 -3.48
CA ALA A 75 0.93 7.24 -3.64
C ALA A 75 0.60 6.60 -2.29
N PHE A 76 -0.64 6.10 -2.16
CA PHE A 76 -1.02 5.25 -1.04
C PHE A 76 -0.50 3.85 -1.29
N TYR A 77 0.27 3.34 -0.33
CA TYR A 77 0.74 1.96 -0.31
C TYR A 77 0.07 1.23 0.83
N VAL A 78 -0.49 0.06 0.54
CA VAL A 78 -0.94 -0.89 1.54
C VAL A 78 0.28 -1.40 2.31
N ARG A 79 0.19 -1.42 3.65
CA ARG A 79 1.21 -2.00 4.51
C ARG A 79 1.08 -3.52 4.53
N LYS A 80 2.20 -4.20 4.78
CA LYS A 80 2.27 -5.66 4.90
C LYS A 80 1.26 -6.20 5.92
N GLU A 81 0.95 -5.40 6.94
CA GLU A 81 0.09 -5.81 8.05
C GLU A 81 -1.36 -5.96 7.60
N LEU A 82 -1.83 -5.08 6.70
CA LEU A 82 -3.13 -5.27 6.04
C LEU A 82 -3.05 -6.41 5.01
N LEU A 83 -1.94 -6.53 4.27
CA LEU A 83 -1.80 -7.60 3.27
C LEU A 83 -1.86 -9.00 3.92
N LYS A 84 -1.27 -9.19 5.10
CA LYS A 84 -1.36 -10.45 5.86
C LYS A 84 -2.79 -10.80 6.22
N LYS A 85 -3.60 -9.81 6.63
CA LYS A 85 -5.03 -9.96 6.89
C LYS A 85 -5.78 -10.39 5.64
N ILE A 86 -5.55 -9.69 4.53
CA ILE A 86 -6.18 -9.96 3.24
C ILE A 86 -5.87 -11.39 2.77
N LEU A 87 -4.62 -11.82 2.91
CA LEU A 87 -4.17 -13.15 2.47
C LEU A 87 -4.41 -14.26 3.49
N GLY A 88 -4.91 -13.95 4.70
CA GLY A 88 -5.14 -14.93 5.76
C GLY A 88 -3.87 -15.61 6.28
N ILE A 89 -2.73 -14.92 6.29
CA ILE A 89 -1.41 -15.45 6.68
C ILE A 89 -0.89 -14.81 7.99
N GLU A 90 -1.79 -14.50 8.91
CA GLU A 90 -1.46 -13.90 10.21
C GLU A 90 -0.72 -14.87 11.15
#